data_AF-A0A350J8U8-F1
#
_entry.id   AF-A0A350J8U8-F1
#
_cell.length_a   1.000
_cell.length_b   1.000
_cell.length_c   1.000
_cell.angle_alpha   90.00
_cell.angle_beta   90.00
_cell.angle_gamma   90.00
#
_symmetry.space_group_name_H-M   'P 1'
#
loop_
_entity.id
_entity.type
_entity.pdbx_description
1 polymer ?
#
loop_
_entity_poly.entity_id
_entity_poly.type
_entity_poly.pdbx_seq_one_letter_code
_entity_poly.pdbx_strand_id
1 'polypeptide(L)'
;MIKKVITAASVVVLLLTACQGEQENPARTELPEETTVTEDSEMILAIDGTEVPVIWEDNTSVEELEGLAASGLTIEMSMYGGFEQVGPVGSTITSS
;
A
#
# COMPACT_ATOMS: atom_id res chain seq x y z
N MET A 1 -28.13 22.19 -38.74
CA MET A 1 -27.62 22.05 -40.12
C MET A 1 -26.43 21.11 -40.11
N ILE A 2 -26.61 19.92 -40.67
CA ILE A 2 -25.63 18.82 -40.67
C ILE A 2 -24.75 19.00 -41.91
N LYS A 3 -23.43 19.15 -41.73
CA LYS A 3 -22.46 19.01 -42.84
C LYS A 3 -21.68 17.73 -42.63
N LYS A 4 -22.15 16.67 -43.29
CA LYS A 4 -21.44 15.41 -43.50
C LYS A 4 -20.25 15.69 -44.43
N VAL A 5 -19.04 15.32 -44.02
CA VAL A 5 -17.93 15.10 -44.94
C VAL A 5 -17.32 13.76 -44.56
N ILE A 6 -17.78 12.73 -45.27
CA ILE A 6 -17.21 11.39 -45.26
C ILE A 6 -16.27 11.36 -46.45
N THR A 7 -14.96 11.35 -46.19
CA THR A 7 -13.97 11.02 -47.22
C THR A 7 -13.46 9.63 -46.92
N ALA A 8 -13.79 8.70 -47.81
CA ALA A 8 -13.34 7.32 -47.81
C ALA A 8 -12.14 7.13 -48.74
N ALA A 9 -11.44 6.01 -48.50
CA ALA A 9 -10.39 5.37 -49.29
C ALA A 9 -8.95 5.83 -49.01
N SER A 10 -8.15 4.94 -48.41
CA SER A 10 -7.21 4.15 -49.23
C SER A 10 -6.43 3.11 -48.42
N VAL A 11 -6.44 1.89 -48.97
CA VAL A 11 -5.31 0.95 -49.06
C VAL A 11 -4.92 0.14 -47.81
N VAL A 12 -5.54 -1.04 -47.74
CA VAL A 12 -4.92 -2.38 -47.58
C VAL A 12 -3.43 -2.40 -47.24
N VAL A 13 -3.09 -2.86 -46.04
CA VAL A 13 -1.86 -3.60 -45.79
C VAL A 13 -2.23 -4.86 -44.99
N LEU A 14 -2.34 -5.97 -45.71
CA LEU A 14 -2.33 -7.33 -45.16
C LEU A 14 -0.89 -7.64 -44.72
N LEU A 15 -0.67 -7.78 -43.42
CA LEU A 15 0.47 -8.51 -42.88
C LEU A 15 -0.07 -9.57 -41.91
N LEU A 16 -0.22 -10.79 -42.45
CA LEU A 16 -0.42 -12.01 -41.69
C LEU A 16 0.91 -12.36 -41.01
N THR A 17 1.03 -12.06 -39.72
CA THR A 17 2.03 -12.71 -38.86
C THR A 17 1.31 -13.77 -38.05
N ALA A 18 1.26 -14.99 -38.60
CA ALA A 18 1.00 -16.18 -37.83
C ALA A 18 2.28 -16.56 -37.09
N CYS A 19 2.35 -16.23 -35.80
CA CYS A 19 3.16 -16.97 -34.84
C CYS A 19 2.19 -17.61 -33.85
N GLN A 20 1.95 -18.91 -34.04
CA GLN A 20 1.33 -19.77 -33.05
C GLN A 20 2.17 -19.75 -31.78
N GLY A 21 1.54 -19.36 -30.69
CA GLY A 21 1.97 -19.60 -29.33
C GLY A 21 0.72 -19.91 -28.53
N GLU A 22 0.30 -21.18 -28.54
CA GLU A 22 -0.55 -21.71 -27.49
C GLU A 22 0.24 -21.56 -26.18
N GLN A 23 -0.11 -20.58 -25.37
CA GLN A 23 0.24 -20.61 -23.95
C GLN A 23 -1.04 -20.88 -23.18
N GLU A 24 -1.09 -22.10 -22.67
CA GLU A 24 -2.17 -22.64 -21.87
C GLU A 24 -2.45 -21.71 -20.69
N ASN A 25 -3.72 -21.33 -20.58
CA ASN A 25 -4.29 -20.67 -19.42
C ASN A 25 -4.20 -21.61 -18.21
N PRO A 26 -3.39 -21.33 -17.17
CA PRO A 26 -3.66 -21.95 -15.89
C PRO A 26 -4.85 -21.18 -15.31
N ALA A 27 -6.00 -21.84 -15.30
CA ALA A 27 -7.09 -21.49 -14.41
C ALA A 27 -6.51 -21.45 -12.99
N ARG A 28 -6.18 -20.24 -12.51
CA ARG A 28 -5.84 -20.01 -11.12
C ARG A 28 -7.15 -20.13 -10.37
N THR A 29 -7.34 -21.28 -9.74
CA THR A 29 -8.31 -21.42 -8.66
C THR A 29 -7.89 -20.44 -7.57
N GLU A 30 -8.52 -19.28 -7.54
CA GLU A 30 -8.46 -18.37 -6.40
C GLU A 30 -9.30 -19.03 -5.31
N LEU A 31 -8.65 -19.78 -4.41
CA LEU A 31 -9.23 -20.02 -3.09
C LEU A 31 -9.40 -18.62 -2.47
N PRO A 32 -10.59 -18.23 -2.03
CA PRO A 32 -10.67 -17.12 -1.09
C PRO A 32 -9.98 -17.62 0.18
N GLU A 33 -8.77 -17.11 0.44
CA GLU A 33 -8.26 -17.09 1.80
C GLU A 33 -9.19 -16.14 2.55
N GLU A 34 -10.22 -16.73 3.17
CA GLU A 34 -11.07 -16.04 4.14
C GLU A 34 -10.20 -15.80 5.38
N THR A 35 -9.29 -14.84 5.27
CA THR A 35 -8.75 -14.17 6.44
C THR A 35 -9.91 -13.38 7.00
N THR A 36 -10.48 -13.89 8.08
CA THR A 36 -11.40 -13.14 8.92
C THR A 36 -10.68 -11.86 9.35
N VAL A 37 -10.94 -10.75 8.65
CA VAL A 37 -10.54 -9.43 9.09
C VAL A 37 -11.39 -9.14 10.32
N THR A 38 -10.88 -9.52 11.49
CA THR A 38 -11.20 -8.79 12.70
C THR A 38 -10.83 -7.33 12.41
N GLU A 39 -11.73 -6.39 12.70
CA GLU A 39 -11.37 -4.97 12.69
C GLU A 39 -10.44 -4.70 13.89
N ASP A 40 -9.27 -5.34 13.91
CA ASP A 40 -8.16 -4.94 14.74
C ASP A 40 -7.70 -3.61 14.18
N SER A 41 -7.88 -2.55 14.96
CA SER A 41 -7.48 -1.20 14.56
C SER A 41 -5.96 -1.13 14.55
N GLU A 42 -5.34 -1.42 13.41
CA GLU A 42 -3.89 -1.40 13.26
C GLU A 42 -3.36 0.03 13.48
N MET A 43 -2.34 0.17 14.33
CA MET A 43 -1.72 1.46 14.63
C MET A 43 -1.14 2.08 13.35
N ILE A 44 -1.42 3.36 13.10
CA ILE A 44 -0.93 4.07 11.91
C ILE A 44 0.24 4.97 12.28
N LEU A 45 1.37 4.84 11.58
CA LEU A 45 2.45 5.82 11.63
C LEU A 45 2.24 6.89 10.55
N ALA A 46 2.27 8.16 10.96
CA ALA A 46 2.29 9.29 10.03
C ALA A 46 3.43 10.26 10.38
N ILE A 47 4.12 10.74 9.34
CA ILE A 47 5.17 11.77 9.44
C ILE A 47 4.65 13.00 8.72
N ASP A 48 4.53 14.12 9.42
CA ASP A 48 3.96 15.37 8.90
C ASP A 48 2.61 15.17 8.21
N GLY A 49 1.76 14.32 8.79
CA GLY A 49 0.44 13.97 8.25
C GLY A 49 0.45 13.04 7.03
N THR A 50 1.62 12.57 6.62
CA THR A 50 1.77 11.55 5.57
C THR A 50 1.89 10.18 6.20
N GLU A 51 0.95 9.28 5.93
CA GLU A 51 1.03 7.90 6.39
C GLU A 51 2.26 7.20 5.81
N VAL A 52 2.97 6.48 6.66
CA VAL A 52 4.14 5.69 6.30
C VAL A 52 3.83 4.23 6.59
N PRO A 53 3.91 3.33 5.59
CA PRO A 53 3.66 1.92 5.81
C PRO A 53 4.75 1.34 6.71
N VAL A 54 4.33 0.71 7.80
CA VAL A 54 5.20 -0.01 8.74
C VAL A 54 4.60 -1.37 9.04
N ILE A 55 5.44 -2.30 9.46
CA ILE A 55 5.01 -3.57 10.02
C ILE A 55 5.30 -3.48 11.51
N TRP A 56 4.27 -3.63 12.33
CA TRP A 56 4.41 -3.69 13.77
C TRP A 56 4.82 -5.10 14.19
N GLU A 57 5.78 -5.20 15.11
CA GLU A 57 6.16 -6.47 15.69
C GLU A 57 5.17 -6.89 16.78
N ASP A 58 4.92 -8.19 16.91
CA ASP A 58 4.10 -8.76 17.98
C ASP A 58 4.94 -8.87 19.27
N ASN A 59 5.05 -7.76 20.00
CA ASN A 59 5.77 -7.69 21.27
C ASN A 59 5.10 -6.73 22.28
N THR A 60 5.46 -6.86 23.56
CA THR A 60 4.89 -6.05 24.66
C THR A 60 5.15 -4.56 24.50
N SER A 61 6.28 -4.15 23.91
CA SER A 61 6.58 -2.73 23.69
C SER A 61 5.61 -2.10 22.68
N VAL A 62 5.22 -2.84 21.64
CA VAL A 62 4.26 -2.40 20.62
C VAL A 62 2.85 -2.35 21.20
N GLU A 63 2.44 -3.35 22.00
CA GLU A 63 1.14 -3.35 22.70
C GLU A 63 0.99 -2.12 23.62
N GLU A 64 2.04 -1.81 24.39
CA GLU A 64 2.03 -0.61 25.25
C GLU A 64 2.01 0.68 24.42
N LEU A 65 2.73 0.74 23.30
CA LEU A 65 2.71 1.88 22.38
C LEU A 65 1.32 2.09 21.76
N GLU A 66 0.62 1.01 21.43
CA GLU A 66 -0.76 1.04 20.92
C GLU A 66 -1.71 1.68 21.95
N GLY A 67 -1.58 1.27 23.22
CA GLY A 67 -2.34 1.86 24.31
C GLY A 67 -2.09 3.36 24.46
N LEU A 68 -0.86 3.83 24.28
CA LEU A 68 -0.53 5.26 24.28
C LEU A 68 -1.10 6.00 23.06
N ALA A 69 -1.16 5.35 21.91
CA ALA A 69 -1.65 5.92 20.66
C ALA A 69 -3.17 5.86 20.48
N ALA A 70 -3.91 5.15 21.35
CA ALA A 70 -5.36 4.93 21.22
C ALA A 70 -6.20 6.23 21.13
N SER A 71 -5.73 7.33 21.71
CA SER A 71 -6.35 8.66 21.60
C SER A 71 -5.59 9.63 20.69
N GLY A 72 -4.63 9.13 19.92
CA GLY A 72 -3.63 9.90 19.19
C GLY A 72 -2.38 10.16 20.04
N LEU A 73 -1.22 9.97 19.43
CA LEU A 73 0.09 10.29 19.99
C LEU A 73 0.88 11.10 18.96
N THR A 74 1.31 12.30 19.33
CA THR A 74 2.19 13.14 18.50
C THR A 74 3.52 13.29 19.22
N ILE A 75 4.60 12.95 18.53
CA ILE A 75 5.96 13.04 19.07
C ILE A 75 6.72 14.09 18.26
N GLU A 76 7.21 15.12 18.95
CA GLU A 76 8.09 16.13 18.35
C GLU A 76 9.45 15.49 18.04
N MET A 77 9.72 15.30 16.76
CA MET A 77 10.96 14.72 16.24
C MET A 77 12.06 15.76 16.09
N SER A 78 13.30 15.33 16.30
CA SER A 78 14.51 16.11 16.04
C SER A 78 15.55 15.24 15.33
N MET A 79 16.36 15.86 14.45
CA MET A 79 17.48 15.17 13.82
C MET A 79 18.48 14.73 14.88
N TYR A 80 18.75 13.43 14.95
CA TYR A 80 19.80 12.88 15.79
C TYR A 80 21.14 12.86 15.02
N GLY A 81 21.11 12.34 13.79
CA GLY A 81 22.27 12.30 12.90
C GLY A 81 22.03 11.39 11.69
N GLY A 82 22.78 11.60 10.60
CA GLY A 82 22.61 10.80 9.38
C GLY A 82 21.18 10.85 8.84
N PHE A 83 20.51 9.69 8.82
CA PHE A 83 19.10 9.52 8.44
C PHE A 83 18.15 9.31 9.64
N GLU A 84 18.63 9.49 10.88
CA GLU A 84 17.90 9.19 12.11
C GLU A 84 17.26 10.44 12.73
N GLN A 85 16.02 10.28 13.18
CA GLN A 85 15.28 11.26 13.97
C GLN A 85 14.80 10.62 15.27
N VAL A 86 14.75 11.40 16.35
CA VAL A 86 14.31 10.94 17.67
C VAL A 86 13.49 12.01 18.37
N GLY A 87 12.62 11.57 19.27
CA GLY A 87 11.88 12.43 20.18
C GLY A 87 11.32 11.65 21.37
N PRO A 88 10.90 12.34 22.43
CA PRO A 88 10.44 11.69 23.66
C PRO A 88 9.00 11.18 23.50
N VAL A 89 8.77 9.89 23.75
CA VAL A 89 7.41 9.28 23.81
C VAL A 89 6.57 9.86 24.96
N GLY A 90 7.23 10.43 25.98
CA GLY A 90 6.57 11.06 27.14
C GLY A 90 6.09 10.06 28.21
N SER A 91 6.27 8.76 27.98
CA SER A 91 6.01 7.67 28.93
C SER A 91 7.13 6.64 28.89
N THR A 92 7.31 5.90 29.97
CA THR A 92 8.17 4.72 29.99
C THR A 92 7.38 3.54 29.45
N ILE A 93 7.95 2.87 28.46
CA ILE A 93 7.46 1.58 27.96
C ILE A 93 8.47 0.49 28.30
N THR A 94 7.97 -0.72 28.48
CA THR A 94 8.75 -1.93 28.67
C THR A 94 9.65 -2.13 27.46
N SER A 95 10.92 -2.49 27.70
CA SER A 95 11.83 -2.94 26.64
C SER A 95 11.70 -4.45 26.51
N SER A 96 11.34 -4.92 25.32
CA SER A 96 11.31 -6.35 24.94
C SER A 96 12.69 -6.90 24.56
#